data_AF-A0A074TIK8-F1
#
_entry.id   AF-A0A074TIK8-F1
#
_cell.length_a   1.000
_cell.length_b   1.000
_cell.length_c   1.000
_cell.angle_alpha   90.00
_cell.angle_beta   90.00
_cell.angle_gamma   90.00
#
_symmetry.space_group_name_H-M   'P 1'
#
loop_
_entity.id
_entity.type
_entity.pdbx_description
1 polymer ?
#
loop_
_entity_poly.entity_id
_entity_poly.type
_entity_poly.pdbx_seq_one_letter_code
_entity_poly.pdbx_strand_id
1 'polypeptide(L)'
;MTLNQTDDQTPADDPASAPHITHRVWDPFVRIFHWSVALMFTANAFFTSPKHDLHHWIGYGVAALVGLRVLWGIWGSRHARFSDFPPSPSGALGQLRDMATGRRHVHIGHSPLGALMIYNLLVTLLIIVGSGYLMTTDQFWGVKWPHDVHVIAVDWAELSVAAHIAAVLYESVRLRVNLAHAMITGKKVFKRVRG
;
A
#
# COMPACT_ATOMS: atom_id res chain seq x y z
N MET A 1 16.25 3.29 -68.29
CA MET A 1 15.75 4.09 -67.17
C MET A 1 14.25 3.89 -67.08
N THR A 2 13.82 2.92 -66.28
CA THR A 2 12.46 2.79 -65.72
C THR A 2 12.63 1.97 -64.44
N LEU A 3 12.40 2.63 -63.30
CA LEU A 3 12.63 2.10 -61.97
C LEU A 3 11.53 1.10 -61.60
N ASN A 4 11.96 -0.03 -61.05
CA ASN A 4 11.14 -1.08 -60.47
C ASN A 4 10.42 -0.54 -59.23
N GLN A 5 9.09 -0.60 -59.25
CA GLN A 5 8.21 -0.20 -58.16
C GLN A 5 8.27 -1.29 -57.08
N THR A 6 9.11 -1.11 -56.06
CA THR A 6 9.08 -1.95 -54.86
C THR A 6 7.86 -1.60 -54.04
N ASP A 7 6.99 -2.60 -53.87
CA ASP A 7 5.87 -2.59 -52.94
C ASP A 7 6.31 -2.14 -51.55
N ASP A 8 5.92 -0.92 -51.18
CA ASP A 8 5.92 -0.45 -49.80
C ASP A 8 4.75 -1.11 -49.07
N GLN A 9 4.95 -2.36 -48.66
CA GLN A 9 4.08 -3.00 -47.68
C GLN A 9 4.34 -2.34 -46.32
N THR A 10 3.60 -1.28 -46.03
CA THR A 10 3.41 -0.79 -44.67
C THR A 10 2.87 -1.97 -43.84
N PRO A 11 3.57 -2.48 -42.82
CA PRO A 11 3.03 -3.55 -41.99
C PRO A 11 1.74 -3.04 -41.37
N ALA A 12 0.63 -3.74 -41.64
CA ALA A 12 -0.64 -3.49 -40.98
C ALA A 12 -0.38 -3.39 -39.46
N ASP A 13 -0.77 -2.26 -38.86
CA ASP A 13 -0.75 -2.05 -37.42
C ASP A 13 -1.41 -3.24 -36.73
N ASP A 14 -0.60 -4.14 -36.15
CA ASP A 14 -1.09 -5.27 -35.38
C ASP A 14 -1.96 -4.73 -34.24
N PRO A 15 -3.25 -5.09 -34.15
CA PRO A 15 -4.13 -4.62 -33.07
C PRO A 15 -3.65 -5.04 -31.67
N ALA A 16 -2.70 -5.97 -31.56
CA ALA A 16 -2.04 -6.33 -30.31
C ALA A 16 -0.96 -5.33 -29.85
N SER A 17 -0.51 -4.41 -30.71
CA SER A 17 0.58 -3.46 -30.43
C SER A 17 0.14 -2.13 -29.80
N ALA A 18 -1.03 -2.08 -29.15
CA ALA A 18 -1.48 -0.88 -28.45
C ALA A 18 -0.42 -0.46 -27.39
N PRO A 19 0.11 0.78 -27.43
CA PRO A 19 1.23 1.16 -26.58
C PRO A 19 0.84 1.07 -25.10
N HIS A 20 1.57 0.25 -24.34
CA HIS A 20 1.43 0.13 -22.90
C HIS A 20 2.01 1.38 -22.21
N ILE A 21 1.15 2.27 -21.71
CA ILE A 21 1.61 3.41 -20.91
C ILE A 21 2.00 2.88 -19.52
N THR A 22 3.29 2.98 -19.21
CA THR A 22 3.87 2.54 -17.94
C THR A 22 4.25 3.75 -17.09
N HIS A 23 3.56 3.95 -15.97
CA HIS A 23 3.92 4.98 -15.00
C HIS A 23 4.74 4.35 -13.86
N ARG A 24 5.91 4.94 -13.55
CA ARG A 24 6.63 4.65 -12.30
C ARG A 24 5.91 5.38 -11.18
N VAL A 25 5.21 4.64 -10.34
CA VAL A 25 4.34 5.22 -9.30
C VAL A 25 4.95 5.01 -7.92
N TRP A 26 5.56 3.84 -7.67
CA TRP A 26 5.99 3.47 -6.34
C TRP A 26 7.50 3.58 -6.17
N ASP A 27 7.87 4.39 -5.20
CA ASP A 27 9.21 4.58 -4.71
C ASP A 27 9.81 3.26 -4.17
N PRO A 28 11.07 2.93 -4.49
CA PRO A 28 11.71 1.69 -4.03
C PRO A 28 11.70 1.54 -2.49
N PHE A 29 11.91 2.63 -1.75
CA PHE A 29 11.90 2.60 -0.29
C PHE A 29 10.50 2.27 0.25
N VAL A 30 9.45 2.88 -0.30
CA VAL A 30 8.05 2.60 0.11
C VAL A 30 7.70 1.13 -0.12
N ARG A 31 8.20 0.52 -1.20
CA ARG A 31 8.00 -0.89 -1.49
C ARG A 31 8.71 -1.80 -0.50
N ILE A 32 9.98 -1.52 -0.22
CA ILE A 32 10.76 -2.27 0.79
C ILE A 32 10.07 -2.16 2.15
N PHE A 33 9.75 -0.93 2.59
CA PHE A 33 9.01 -0.69 3.83
C PHE A 33 7.73 -1.54 3.91
N HIS A 34 6.89 -1.47 2.87
CA HIS A 34 5.61 -2.20 2.85
C HIS A 34 5.80 -3.70 3.00
N TRP A 35 6.68 -4.31 2.19
CA TRP A 35 6.90 -5.75 2.23
C TRP A 35 7.61 -6.18 3.51
N SER A 36 8.55 -5.39 4.04
CA SER A 36 9.17 -5.64 5.33
C SER A 36 8.15 -5.61 6.46
N VAL A 37 7.30 -4.58 6.55
CA VAL A 37 6.24 -4.51 7.57
C VAL A 37 5.25 -5.64 7.43
N ALA A 38 4.79 -5.96 6.21
CA ALA A 38 3.85 -7.05 5.98
C ALA A 38 4.43 -8.41 6.43
N LEU A 39 5.69 -8.69 6.09
CA LEU A 39 6.37 -9.92 6.50
C LEU A 39 6.61 -9.96 8.00
N MET A 40 7.08 -8.87 8.61
CA MET A 40 7.35 -8.81 10.05
C MET A 40 6.08 -8.93 10.88
N PHE A 41 5.00 -8.23 10.47
CA PHE A 41 3.71 -8.31 11.14
C PHE A 41 3.12 -9.72 11.04
N THR A 42 3.15 -10.32 9.86
CA THR A 42 2.69 -11.72 9.65
C THR A 42 3.55 -12.70 10.45
N ALA A 43 4.88 -12.57 10.40
CA ALA A 43 5.77 -13.46 11.12
C ALA A 43 5.57 -13.37 12.64
N ASN A 44 5.35 -12.17 13.16
CA ASN A 44 5.02 -11.96 14.57
C ASN A 44 3.69 -12.62 14.96
N ALA A 45 2.67 -12.53 14.11
CA ALA A 45 1.36 -13.13 14.38
C ALA A 45 1.38 -14.67 14.39
N PHE A 46 2.17 -15.30 13.52
CA PHE A 46 2.14 -16.76 13.36
C PHE A 46 3.28 -17.52 14.06
N PHE A 47 4.46 -16.91 14.25
CA PHE A 47 5.65 -17.63 14.73
C PHE A 47 6.15 -17.16 16.09
N THR A 48 5.48 -16.20 16.71
CA THR A 48 5.94 -15.58 17.95
C THR A 48 4.83 -15.57 18.99
N SER A 49 5.22 -15.56 20.27
CA SER A 49 4.31 -15.30 21.40
C SER A 49 4.73 -14.01 22.12
N PRO A 50 3.79 -13.31 22.80
CA PRO A 50 4.09 -12.02 23.45
C PRO A 50 5.21 -12.08 24.50
N LYS A 51 5.53 -13.27 25.02
CA LYS A 51 6.57 -13.47 26.04
C LYS A 51 7.95 -13.82 25.46
N HIS A 52 8.05 -13.97 24.15
CA HIS A 52 9.27 -14.41 23.48
C HIS A 52 10.11 -13.21 23.04
N ASP A 53 11.44 -13.25 23.23
CA ASP A 53 12.33 -12.14 22.87
C ASP A 53 12.21 -11.72 21.39
N LEU A 54 11.88 -12.68 20.52
CA LEU A 54 11.62 -12.43 19.11
C LEU A 54 10.49 -11.40 18.88
N HIS A 55 9.46 -11.38 19.75
CA HIS A 55 8.38 -10.40 19.70
C HIS A 55 8.90 -8.98 19.84
N HIS A 56 9.77 -8.77 20.84
CA HIS A 56 10.36 -7.47 21.12
C HIS A 56 11.27 -7.03 19.97
N TRP A 57 12.13 -7.92 19.47
CA TRP A 57 13.00 -7.60 18.33
C TRP A 57 12.23 -7.27 17.06
N ILE A 58 11.16 -8.02 16.76
CA ILE A 58 10.27 -7.68 15.63
C ILE A 58 9.60 -6.32 15.90
N GLY A 59 9.10 -6.09 17.10
CA GLY A 59 8.49 -4.81 17.50
C GLY A 59 9.43 -3.62 17.28
N TYR A 60 10.70 -3.73 17.70
CA TYR A 60 11.71 -2.69 17.47
C TYR A 60 12.03 -2.49 15.99
N GLY A 61 12.09 -3.56 15.20
CA GLY A 61 12.28 -3.45 13.76
C GLY A 61 11.09 -2.77 13.06
N VAL A 62 9.85 -3.10 13.45
CA VAL A 62 8.64 -2.41 12.96
C VAL A 62 8.65 -0.95 13.38
N ALA A 63 9.02 -0.64 14.63
CA ALA A 63 9.13 0.74 15.12
C ALA A 63 10.12 1.57 14.28
N ALA A 64 11.30 1.01 14.00
CA ALA A 64 12.30 1.65 13.14
C ALA A 64 11.77 1.88 11.72
N LEU A 65 11.16 0.87 11.10
CA LEU A 65 10.57 0.98 9.77
C LEU A 65 9.47 2.05 9.71
N VAL A 66 8.57 2.08 10.69
CA VAL A 66 7.48 3.06 10.78
C VAL A 66 8.05 4.47 10.96
N GLY A 67 9.05 4.64 11.83
CA GLY A 67 9.74 5.92 12.01
C GLY A 67 10.37 6.41 10.69
N LEU A 68 11.12 5.55 10.01
CA LEU A 68 11.69 5.86 8.69
C LEU A 68 10.61 6.21 7.67
N ARG A 69 9.48 5.50 7.67
CA ARG A 69 8.36 5.79 6.76
C ARG A 69 7.73 7.15 7.03
N VAL A 70 7.57 7.54 8.29
CA VAL A 70 7.04 8.85 8.66
C VAL A 70 7.98 9.95 8.16
N LEU A 71 9.29 9.82 8.40
CA LEU A 71 10.30 10.76 7.91
C LEU A 71 10.28 10.84 6.36
N TRP A 72 10.23 9.70 5.69
CA TRP A 72 10.13 9.63 4.23
C TRP A 72 8.81 10.19 3.69
N GLY A 73 7.74 10.14 4.47
CA GLY A 73 6.45 10.75 4.12
C GLY A 73 6.46 12.28 4.18
N ILE A 74 7.48 12.88 4.78
CA ILE A 74 7.68 14.33 4.82
C ILE A 74 8.65 14.75 3.71
N TRP A 75 9.80 14.07 3.58
CA TRP A 75 10.89 14.51 2.68
C TRP A 75 11.10 13.68 1.42
N GLY A 76 10.47 12.50 1.30
CA GLY A 76 10.73 11.53 0.24
C GLY A 76 10.28 11.96 -1.16
N SER A 77 10.13 11.01 -2.07
CA SER A 77 9.69 11.27 -3.44
C SER A 77 8.22 11.72 -3.52
N ARG A 78 7.84 12.37 -4.63
CA ARG A 78 6.51 12.99 -4.82
C ARG A 78 5.36 12.10 -4.33
N HIS A 79 5.27 10.87 -4.82
CA HIS A 79 4.19 9.95 -4.48
C HIS A 79 4.33 9.29 -3.10
N ALA A 80 5.47 9.45 -2.42
CA ALA A 80 5.66 8.97 -1.06
C ALA A 80 5.20 9.97 0.00
N ARG A 81 5.16 11.27 -0.35
CA ARG A 81 4.83 12.36 0.57
C ARG A 81 3.36 12.39 0.95
N PHE A 82 3.06 12.61 2.23
CA PHE A 82 1.69 12.73 2.73
C PHE A 82 0.91 13.88 2.07
N SER A 83 1.61 14.94 1.63
CA SER A 83 1.01 16.05 0.90
C SER A 83 0.49 15.68 -0.49
N ASP A 84 0.98 14.60 -1.11
CA ASP A 84 0.51 14.14 -2.43
C ASP A 84 -0.80 13.33 -2.33
N PHE A 85 -1.13 12.83 -1.13
CA PHE A 85 -2.34 12.06 -0.87
C PHE A 85 -2.95 12.43 0.51
N PRO A 86 -3.54 13.63 0.67
CA PRO A 86 -4.20 13.98 1.90
C PRO A 86 -5.40 13.04 2.17
N PRO A 87 -5.70 12.69 3.44
CA PRO A 87 -6.85 11.87 3.77
C PRO A 87 -8.13 12.62 3.41
N SER A 88 -8.97 12.01 2.57
CA SER A 88 -10.22 12.62 2.10
C SER A 88 -11.39 11.66 2.36
N PRO A 89 -12.14 11.83 3.47
CA PRO A 89 -13.33 11.03 3.76
C PRO A 89 -14.40 11.15 2.68
N SER A 90 -14.63 12.37 2.17
CA SER A 90 -15.58 12.62 1.09
C SER A 90 -15.14 11.97 -0.23
N GLY A 91 -13.84 12.01 -0.54
CA GLY A 91 -13.27 11.33 -1.70
C GLY A 91 -13.38 9.80 -1.58
N ALA A 92 -13.16 9.25 -0.39
CA ALA A 92 -13.31 7.82 -0.15
C ALA A 92 -14.77 7.38 -0.26
N LEU A 93 -15.72 8.16 0.28
CA LEU A 93 -17.15 7.89 0.12
C LEU A 93 -17.59 7.99 -1.35
N GLY A 94 -17.05 8.96 -2.09
CA GLY A 94 -17.22 9.06 -3.54
C GLY A 94 -16.72 7.81 -4.27
N GLN A 95 -15.53 7.32 -3.91
CA GLN A 95 -14.98 6.10 -4.49
C GLN A 95 -15.83 4.87 -4.13
N LEU A 96 -16.30 4.75 -2.89
CA LEU A 96 -17.22 3.67 -2.48
C LEU A 96 -18.53 3.72 -3.27
N ARG A 97 -19.08 4.91 -3.50
CA ARG A 97 -20.26 5.09 -4.35
C ARG A 97 -19.97 4.66 -5.79
N ASP A 98 -18.82 5.04 -6.34
CA ASP A 98 -18.43 4.61 -7.68
C ASP A 98 -18.25 3.09 -7.77
N MET A 99 -17.78 2.45 -6.70
CA MET A 99 -17.71 0.99 -6.59
C MET A 99 -19.11 0.38 -6.63
N ALA A 100 -20.04 0.90 -5.83
CA ALA A 100 -21.43 0.46 -5.81
C ALA A 100 -22.16 0.67 -7.15
N THR A 101 -21.83 1.73 -7.90
CA THR A 101 -22.45 2.04 -9.20
C THR A 101 -21.65 1.52 -10.40
N GLY A 102 -20.57 0.77 -10.20
CA GLY A 102 -19.75 0.20 -11.30
C GLY A 102 -18.90 1.20 -12.11
N ARG A 103 -18.76 2.46 -11.68
CA ARG A 103 -18.04 3.52 -12.42
C ARG A 103 -16.52 3.44 -12.27
N ARG A 104 -15.77 3.26 -13.35
CA ARG A 104 -14.30 3.09 -13.28
C ARG A 104 -13.55 4.42 -13.34
N HIS A 105 -13.16 4.94 -12.17
CA HIS A 105 -12.21 6.06 -12.07
C HIS A 105 -10.81 5.56 -11.71
N VAL A 106 -9.89 5.68 -12.66
CA VAL A 106 -8.50 5.26 -12.48
C VAL A 106 -7.70 6.37 -11.81
N HIS A 107 -7.12 6.06 -10.65
CA HIS A 107 -6.21 6.95 -9.93
C HIS A 107 -4.75 6.57 -10.22
N ILE A 108 -3.97 7.51 -10.75
CA ILE A 108 -2.57 7.29 -11.14
C ILE A 108 -1.72 7.03 -9.88
N GLY A 109 -1.84 7.90 -8.87
CA GLY A 109 -1.19 7.75 -7.55
C GLY A 109 -2.01 6.90 -6.57
N HIS A 110 -2.28 7.45 -5.40
CA HIS A 110 -3.16 6.85 -4.40
C HIS A 110 -4.63 7.12 -4.73
N SER A 111 -5.48 6.11 -4.53
CA SER A 111 -6.93 6.33 -4.51
C SER A 111 -7.33 6.94 -3.16
N PRO A 112 -8.42 7.71 -3.07
CA PRO A 112 -8.89 8.28 -1.80
C PRO A 112 -9.11 7.22 -0.70
N LEU A 113 -9.69 6.07 -1.06
CA LEU A 113 -9.87 4.95 -0.14
C LEU A 113 -8.53 4.32 0.26
N GLY A 114 -7.59 4.20 -0.69
CA GLY A 114 -6.24 3.72 -0.41
C GLY A 114 -5.46 4.67 0.51
N ALA A 115 -5.61 5.99 0.33
CA ALA A 115 -5.00 6.98 1.20
C ALA A 115 -5.51 6.82 2.64
N LEU A 116 -6.84 6.72 2.85
CA LEU A 116 -7.39 6.48 4.19
C LEU A 116 -6.85 5.20 4.84
N MET A 117 -6.73 4.11 4.07
CA MET A 117 -6.18 2.86 4.59
C MET A 117 -4.71 2.98 5.01
N ILE A 118 -3.91 3.75 4.26
CA ILE A 118 -2.51 4.03 4.61
C ILE A 118 -2.43 4.78 5.95
N TYR A 119 -3.22 5.85 6.13
CA TYR A 119 -3.24 6.57 7.40
C TYR A 119 -3.74 5.70 8.55
N ASN A 120 -4.82 4.92 8.35
CA ASN A 120 -5.35 4.01 9.35
C ASN A 120 -4.28 3.01 9.83
N LEU A 121 -3.63 2.30 8.91
CA LEU A 121 -2.62 1.30 9.27
C LEU A 121 -1.37 1.95 9.86
N LEU A 122 -0.91 3.09 9.35
CA LEU A 122 0.27 3.76 9.88
C LEU A 122 0.06 4.27 11.31
N VAL A 123 -1.10 4.89 11.59
CA VAL A 123 -1.47 5.33 12.94
C VAL A 123 -1.63 4.14 13.87
N THR A 124 -2.28 3.07 13.42
CA THR A 124 -2.46 1.86 14.22
C THR A 124 -1.11 1.23 14.58
N LEU A 125 -0.19 1.12 13.62
CA LEU A 125 1.17 0.62 13.89
C LEU A 125 1.93 1.51 14.86
N LEU A 126 1.80 2.84 14.77
CA LEU A 126 2.38 3.78 15.74
C LEU A 126 1.83 3.54 17.16
N ILE A 127 0.52 3.28 17.28
CA ILE A 127 -0.11 2.94 18.56
C ILE A 127 0.44 1.62 19.10
N ILE A 128 0.53 0.57 18.28
CA ILE A 128 1.05 -0.76 18.66
C ILE A 128 2.49 -0.64 19.17
N VAL A 129 3.38 0.00 18.41
CA VAL A 129 4.80 0.12 18.82
C VAL A 129 4.95 1.06 20.01
N GLY A 130 4.14 2.12 20.09
CA GLY A 130 4.13 3.04 21.22
C GLY A 130 3.70 2.34 22.51
N SER A 131 2.54 1.70 22.51
CA SER A 131 2.02 0.96 23.67
C SER A 131 2.93 -0.21 24.06
N GLY A 132 3.47 -0.93 23.07
CA GLY A 132 4.45 -1.99 23.30
C GLY A 132 5.73 -1.48 23.96
N TYR A 133 6.24 -0.33 23.53
CA TYR A 133 7.38 0.33 24.18
C TYR A 133 7.05 0.77 25.61
N LEU A 134 5.88 1.35 25.86
CA LEU A 134 5.49 1.75 27.23
C LEU A 134 5.49 0.57 28.19
N MET A 135 5.06 -0.62 27.74
CA MET A 135 5.08 -1.85 28.53
C MET A 135 6.48 -2.32 28.93
N THR A 136 7.55 -1.84 28.27
CA THR A 136 8.94 -2.19 28.62
C THR A 136 9.59 -1.20 29.59
N THR A 137 8.88 -0.13 29.98
CA THR A 137 9.42 0.91 30.86
C THR A 137 9.01 0.70 32.32
N ASP A 138 9.93 1.01 33.24
CA ASP A 138 9.67 0.92 34.69
C ASP A 138 8.52 1.83 35.14
N GLN A 139 8.33 2.97 34.46
CA GLN A 139 7.28 3.94 34.78
C GLN A 139 5.86 3.34 34.67
N PHE A 140 5.65 2.41 33.75
CA PHE A 140 4.35 1.77 33.52
C PHE A 140 4.29 0.33 34.05
N TRP A 141 5.25 -0.06 34.90
CA TRP A 141 5.25 -1.37 35.53
C TRP A 141 3.97 -1.59 36.36
N GLY A 142 3.27 -2.70 36.11
CA GLY A 142 2.01 -3.04 36.78
C GLY A 142 0.78 -2.26 36.31
N VAL A 143 0.93 -1.32 35.35
CA VAL A 143 -0.18 -0.57 34.77
C VAL A 143 -0.77 -1.36 33.59
N LYS A 144 -2.09 -1.59 33.62
CA LYS A 144 -2.76 -2.46 32.64
C LYS A 144 -3.07 -1.79 31.29
N TRP A 145 -3.32 -0.48 31.28
CA TRP A 145 -3.82 0.19 30.07
C TRP A 145 -2.90 0.10 28.84
N PRO A 146 -1.54 0.13 28.94
CA PRO A 146 -0.68 -0.01 27.77
C PRO A 146 -0.85 -1.36 27.09
N HIS A 147 -0.98 -2.43 27.87
CA HIS A 147 -1.29 -3.76 27.36
C HIS A 147 -2.63 -3.81 26.65
N ASP A 148 -3.68 -3.24 27.24
CA ASP A 148 -5.02 -3.28 26.64
C ASP A 148 -5.07 -2.47 25.33
N VAL A 149 -4.42 -1.30 25.31
CA VAL A 149 -4.26 -0.52 24.07
C VAL A 149 -3.49 -1.29 23.02
N HIS A 150 -2.42 -1.99 23.39
CA HIS A 150 -1.65 -2.82 22.47
C HIS A 150 -2.51 -3.91 21.84
N VAL A 151 -3.19 -4.72 22.65
CA VAL A 151 -4.03 -5.83 22.16
C VAL A 151 -5.16 -5.33 21.27
N ILE A 152 -5.89 -4.29 21.71
CA ILE A 152 -6.98 -3.69 20.91
C ILE A 152 -6.45 -3.16 19.57
N ALA A 153 -5.28 -2.52 19.57
CA ALA A 153 -4.68 -2.00 18.35
C ALA A 153 -4.21 -3.13 17.42
N VAL A 154 -3.70 -4.24 17.95
CA VAL A 154 -3.36 -5.43 17.15
C VAL A 154 -4.63 -6.03 16.52
N ASP A 155 -5.69 -6.25 17.29
CA ASP A 155 -6.97 -6.78 16.77
C ASP A 155 -7.52 -5.88 15.65
N TRP A 156 -7.45 -4.56 15.84
CA TRP A 156 -7.84 -3.58 14.83
C TRP A 156 -6.94 -3.63 13.59
N ALA A 157 -5.63 -3.81 13.77
CA ALA A 157 -4.68 -3.93 12.68
C ALA A 157 -4.95 -5.20 11.85
N GLU A 158 -5.21 -6.33 12.49
CA GLU A 158 -5.53 -7.59 11.80
C GLU A 158 -6.79 -7.46 10.95
N LEU A 159 -7.87 -6.89 11.52
CA LEU A 159 -9.10 -6.59 10.79
C LEU A 159 -8.84 -5.64 9.61
N SER A 160 -8.07 -4.59 9.85
CA SER A 160 -7.72 -3.58 8.83
C SER A 160 -6.88 -4.18 7.69
N VAL A 161 -5.96 -5.09 8.00
CA VAL A 161 -5.13 -5.80 7.01
C VAL A 161 -6.02 -6.73 6.17
N ALA A 162 -6.94 -7.48 6.78
CA ALA A 162 -7.88 -8.31 6.05
C ALA A 162 -8.75 -7.47 5.09
N ALA A 163 -9.29 -6.34 5.58
CA ALA A 163 -10.06 -5.39 4.77
C ALA A 163 -9.20 -4.78 3.64
N HIS A 164 -7.94 -4.45 3.92
CA HIS A 164 -7.00 -3.94 2.93
C HIS A 164 -6.76 -4.94 1.80
N ILE A 165 -6.48 -6.20 2.14
CA ILE A 165 -6.28 -7.27 1.14
C ILE A 165 -7.54 -7.45 0.31
N ALA A 166 -8.72 -7.53 0.94
CA ALA A 166 -9.99 -7.64 0.23
C ALA A 166 -10.23 -6.47 -0.74
N ALA A 167 -9.96 -5.24 -0.30
CA ALA A 167 -10.07 -4.05 -1.14
C ALA A 167 -9.10 -4.07 -2.33
N VAL A 168 -7.85 -4.49 -2.12
CA VAL A 168 -6.83 -4.62 -3.17
C VAL A 168 -7.24 -5.66 -4.20
N LEU A 169 -7.74 -6.82 -3.76
CA LEU A 169 -8.22 -7.88 -4.66
C LEU A 169 -9.43 -7.39 -5.47
N TYR A 170 -10.41 -6.78 -4.80
CA TYR A 170 -11.61 -6.25 -5.44
C TYR A 170 -11.28 -5.17 -6.49
N GLU A 171 -10.48 -4.16 -6.14
CA GLU A 171 -10.07 -3.11 -7.08
C GLU A 171 -9.20 -3.67 -8.21
N SER A 172 -8.37 -4.68 -7.94
CA SER A 172 -7.58 -5.33 -9.00
C SER A 172 -8.47 -5.97 -10.07
N VAL A 173 -9.54 -6.67 -9.64
CA VAL A 173 -10.53 -7.27 -10.54
C VAL A 173 -11.35 -6.19 -11.25
N ARG A 174 -11.84 -5.19 -10.51
CA ARG A 174 -12.69 -4.11 -11.01
C ARG A 174 -12.01 -3.23 -12.05
N LEU A 175 -10.74 -2.87 -11.81
CA LEU A 175 -9.93 -2.04 -12.70
C LEU A 175 -9.17 -2.84 -13.75
N ARG A 176 -9.15 -4.18 -13.65
CA ARG A 176 -8.34 -5.08 -14.49
C ARG A 176 -6.84 -4.71 -14.48
N VAL A 177 -6.36 -4.28 -13.33
CA VAL A 177 -4.95 -3.94 -13.08
C VAL A 177 -4.49 -4.69 -11.84
N ASN A 178 -3.44 -5.50 -11.93
CA ASN A 178 -2.93 -6.23 -10.77
C ASN A 178 -2.18 -5.25 -9.83
N LEU A 179 -2.87 -4.79 -8.79
CA LEU A 179 -2.33 -3.81 -7.83
C LEU A 179 -1.22 -4.41 -6.96
N ALA A 180 -1.33 -5.69 -6.59
CA ALA A 180 -0.30 -6.39 -5.83
C ALA A 180 1.01 -6.49 -6.63
N HIS A 181 0.92 -6.85 -7.92
CA HIS A 181 2.06 -6.86 -8.83
C HIS A 181 2.63 -5.45 -9.08
N ALA A 182 1.79 -4.43 -9.11
CA ALA A 182 2.26 -3.03 -9.17
C ALA A 182 3.08 -2.65 -7.94
N MET A 183 2.79 -3.22 -6.76
CA MET A 183 3.59 -3.02 -5.54
C MET A 183 4.94 -3.76 -5.58
N ILE A 184 5.04 -4.85 -6.34
CA ILE A 184 6.30 -5.58 -6.55
C ILE A 184 7.13 -4.94 -7.67
N THR A 185 6.53 -4.39 -8.71
CA THR A 185 7.28 -3.82 -9.84
C THR A 185 7.51 -2.32 -9.73
N GLY A 186 6.72 -1.65 -8.90
CA GLY A 186 6.64 -0.19 -8.78
C GLY A 186 6.02 0.51 -9.99
N LYS A 187 5.46 -0.25 -10.92
CA LYS A 187 4.91 0.22 -12.18
C LYS A 187 3.44 -0.14 -12.30
N LYS A 188 2.60 0.82 -12.66
CA LYS A 188 1.23 0.55 -13.11
C LYS A 188 1.23 0.52 -14.65
N VAL A 189 0.75 -0.57 -15.22
CA VAL A 189 0.59 -0.75 -16.67
C VAL A 189 -0.90 -0.66 -16.99
N PHE A 190 -1.27 0.30 -17.83
CA PHE A 190 -2.65 0.43 -18.31
C PHE A 190 -2.74 -0.12 -19.74
N LYS A 191 -3.77 -0.92 -20.02
CA LYS A 191 -4.12 -1.29 -21.39
C LYS A 191 -4.89 -0.11 -21.99
N ARG A 192 -4.33 0.54 -23.02
CA ARG A 192 -5.03 1.61 -23.75
C ARG A 192 -6.27 1.01 -24.41
N VAL A 193 -7.47 1.40 -23.96
CA VAL A 193 -8.71 1.16 -24.71
C VAL A 193 -8.84 2.33 -25.68
N ARG A 194 -8.77 2.08 -26.99
CA ARG A 194 -9.12 3.09 -28.00
C ARG A 194 -10.62 3.37 -27.86
N GLY A 195 -10.97 4.64 -27.72
CA GLY A 195 -12.36 5.12 -27.88
C GLY A 195 -12.75 5.12 -29.34
#